data_AF-A0A645DBH1-F1
#
_entry.id   AF-A0A645DBH1-F1
#
_cell.length_a   1.000
_cell.length_b   1.000
_cell.length_c   1.000
_cell.angle_alpha   90.00
_cell.angle_beta   90.00
_cell.angle_gamma   90.00
#
_symmetry.space_group_name_H-M   'P 1'
#
loop_
_entity.id
_entity.type
_entity.pdbx_description
1 polymer ?
#
loop_
_entity_poly.entity_id
_entity_poly.type
_entity_poly.pdbx_seq_one_letter_code
_entity_poly.pdbx_strand_id
1 'polypeptide(L)'
;MVAVIDLTGEWIGHYPGHFDEVIRIEQEGEIVQAYKITGDDYVPAEALTWRADLRTMDGEGQVAEKEFVRPRLIPGRLRIVNPDRIIFHWENCGEVEFRRDD
;
A
#
# COMPACT_ATOMS: atom_id res chain seq x y z
N MET A 1 -1.13 -15.56 22.85
CA MET A 1 -0.46 -15.15 21.60
C MET A 1 -1.49 -14.45 20.74
N VAL A 2 -1.31 -13.17 20.46
CA VAL A 2 -2.05 -12.52 19.37
C VAL A 2 -1.44 -13.10 18.10
N ALA A 3 -2.24 -13.70 17.23
CA ALA A 3 -1.75 -14.18 15.94
C ALA A 3 -1.19 -12.98 15.18
N VAL A 4 0.05 -13.08 14.70
CA VAL A 4 0.61 -12.09 13.79
C VAL A 4 -0.18 -12.22 12.49
N ILE A 5 -0.81 -11.14 12.06
CA ILE A 5 -1.54 -11.10 10.80
C ILE A 5 -0.56 -11.22 9.64
N ASP A 6 -0.86 -12.11 8.69
CA ASP A 6 -0.10 -12.28 7.45
C ASP A 6 -0.80 -11.53 6.32
N LEU A 7 -0.18 -10.45 5.87
CA LEU A 7 -0.65 -9.62 4.77
C LEU A 7 -0.04 -10.02 3.43
N THR A 8 0.82 -11.03 3.39
CA THR A 8 1.49 -11.48 2.15
C THR A 8 0.48 -11.84 1.06
N GLY A 9 0.81 -11.47 -0.18
CA GLY A 9 0.04 -11.83 -1.38
C GLY A 9 -0.48 -10.63 -2.16
N GLU A 10 -1.43 -10.89 -3.04
CA GLU A 10 -2.01 -9.88 -3.92
C GLU A 10 -3.24 -9.21 -3.30
N TRP A 11 -3.38 -7.92 -3.56
CA TRP A 11 -4.47 -7.09 -3.07
C TRP A 11 -4.90 -6.09 -4.14
N ILE A 12 -6.21 -5.81 -4.20
CA ILE A 12 -6.81 -4.87 -5.13
C ILE A 12 -7.12 -3.58 -4.39
N GLY A 13 -6.48 -2.49 -4.80
CA GLY A 13 -6.69 -1.15 -4.26
C GLY A 13 -7.53 -0.29 -5.19
N HIS A 14 -8.57 0.36 -4.64
CA HIS A 14 -9.35 1.35 -5.40
C HIS A 14 -8.78 2.75 -5.21
N TYR A 15 -8.06 3.27 -6.21
CA TYR A 15 -7.46 4.60 -6.17
C TYR A 15 -8.46 5.64 -6.71
N PRO A 16 -9.00 6.57 -5.89
CA PRO A 16 -9.98 7.54 -6.37
C PRO A 16 -9.42 8.40 -7.51
N GLY A 17 -10.11 8.41 -8.66
CA GLY A 17 -9.65 9.11 -9.87
C GLY A 17 -8.72 8.30 -10.78
N HIS A 18 -8.41 7.06 -10.40
CA HIS A 18 -7.65 6.08 -11.18
C HIS A 18 -8.46 4.77 -11.30
N PHE A 19 -7.92 3.79 -12.04
CA PHE A 19 -8.50 2.44 -12.10
C PHE A 19 -8.16 1.65 -10.82
N ASP A 20 -8.79 0.50 -10.65
CA ASP A 20 -8.36 -0.47 -9.65
C ASP A 20 -6.92 -0.89 -9.95
N GLU A 21 -6.07 -0.88 -8.92
CA GLU A 21 -4.66 -1.21 -9.01
C GLU A 21 -4.36 -2.45 -8.16
N VAL A 22 -3.67 -3.42 -8.74
CA VAL A 22 -3.23 -4.60 -8.02
C VAL A 22 -1.87 -4.31 -7.40
N ILE A 23 -1.71 -4.68 -6.13
CA ILE A 23 -0.44 -4.62 -5.41
C ILE A 23 -0.06 -6.00 -4.88
N ARG A 24 1.23 -6.22 -4.68
CA ARG A 24 1.79 -7.39 -4.00
C ARG A 24 2.44 -6.95 -2.70
N ILE A 25 2.03 -7.55 -1.58
CA ILE A 25 2.65 -7.33 -0.28
C ILE A 25 3.68 -8.43 -0.02
N GLU A 26 4.89 -7.99 0.31
CA GLU A 26 5.94 -8.80 0.93
C GLU A 26 5.98 -8.46 2.43
N GLN A 27 6.04 -9.48 3.29
CA GLN A 27 6.09 -9.31 4.73
C GLN A 27 7.31 -10.03 5.34
N GLU A 28 8.14 -9.27 6.06
CA GLU A 28 9.27 -9.77 6.84
C GLU A 28 9.04 -9.43 8.32
N GLY A 29 8.43 -10.37 9.05
CA GLY A 29 8.06 -10.16 10.44
C GLY A 29 7.01 -9.06 10.59
N GLU A 30 7.40 -7.94 11.19
CA GLU A 30 6.55 -6.76 11.39
C GLU A 30 6.67 -5.74 10.25
N ILE A 31 7.59 -5.93 9.29
CA ILE A 31 7.77 -5.00 8.18
C ILE A 31 7.00 -5.49 6.96
N VAL A 32 6.18 -4.62 6.38
CA VAL A 32 5.44 -4.89 5.14
C VAL A 32 5.81 -3.89 4.05
N GLN A 33 5.97 -4.40 2.83
CA GLN A 33 6.26 -3.61 1.63
C GLN A 33 5.28 -3.98 0.53
N ALA A 34 4.52 -2.99 0.04
CA ALA A 34 3.57 -3.14 -1.05
C ALA A 34 4.14 -2.59 -2.35
N TYR A 35 4.16 -3.41 -3.40
CA TYR A 35 4.60 -3.05 -4.74
C TYR A 35 3.44 -3.07 -5.71
N LYS A 36 3.36 -2.11 -6.63
CA LYS A 36 2.36 -2.13 -7.71
C LYS A 36 2.64 -3.33 -8.64
N ILE A 37 1.62 -4.10 -8.97
CA ILE A 37 1.65 -5.08 -10.06
C ILE A 37 1.22 -4.42 -11.38
N THR A 38 0.11 -3.67 -11.36
CA THR A 38 -0.43 -2.99 -12.55
C THR A 38 0.24 -1.65 -12.80
N GLY A 39 0.32 -0.80 -11.77
CA GLY A 39 0.91 0.53 -11.87
C GLY A 39 0.05 1.53 -12.63
N ASP A 40 0.35 2.80 -12.41
CA ASP A 40 -0.31 3.92 -13.08
C ASP A 40 0.73 4.95 -13.58
N ASP A 41 0.26 6.02 -14.23
CA ASP A 41 1.12 7.09 -14.75
C ASP A 41 1.94 7.80 -13.65
N TYR A 42 1.60 7.64 -12.37
CA TYR A 42 2.25 8.30 -11.25
C TYR A 42 3.16 7.35 -10.48
N VAL A 43 2.79 6.08 -10.30
CA VAL A 43 3.61 5.05 -9.67
C VAL A 43 3.55 3.80 -10.55
N PRO A 44 4.63 3.48 -11.29
CA PRO A 44 4.61 2.41 -12.29
C PRO A 44 4.58 1.03 -11.64
N ALA A 45 4.34 0.01 -12.46
CA ALA A 45 4.47 -1.39 -12.06
C ALA A 45 5.86 -1.68 -11.47
N GLU A 46 5.93 -2.65 -10.56
CA GLU A 46 7.10 -3.04 -9.76
C GLU A 46 7.60 -1.97 -8.77
N ALA A 47 7.08 -0.74 -8.81
CA ALA A 47 7.48 0.28 -7.86
C ALA A 47 6.82 0.05 -6.49
N LEU A 48 7.57 0.37 -5.43
CA LEU A 48 7.03 0.46 -4.08
C LEU A 48 5.91 1.51 -4.05
N THR A 49 4.71 1.14 -3.60
CA THR A 49 3.62 2.09 -3.38
C THR A 49 3.51 2.54 -1.93
N TRP A 50 3.76 1.65 -0.98
CA TRP A 50 3.85 1.99 0.44
C TRP A 50 4.59 0.91 1.22
N ARG A 51 5.13 1.28 2.39
CA ARG A 51 5.66 0.35 3.39
C ARG A 51 5.21 0.75 4.79
N ALA A 52 5.11 -0.20 5.70
CA ALA A 52 4.68 0.06 7.08
C ALA A 52 5.29 -0.93 8.09
N ASP A 53 5.29 -0.52 9.36
CA ASP A 53 5.61 -1.34 10.53
C ASP A 53 4.29 -1.78 11.20
N LEU A 54 4.05 -3.09 11.31
CA LEU A 54 2.84 -3.71 11.89
C LEU A 54 2.77 -3.61 13.43
N ARG A 55 3.81 -3.13 14.10
CA ARG A 55 3.80 -2.84 15.54
C ARG A 55 3.34 -1.41 15.81
N THR A 56 3.76 -0.45 14.98
CA THR A 56 3.40 0.97 15.16
C THR A 56 2.26 1.44 14.27
N MET A 57 1.97 0.72 13.19
CA MET A 57 1.12 1.12 12.06
C MET A 57 1.65 2.32 11.27
N ASP A 58 2.84 2.81 11.59
CA ASP A 58 3.46 3.92 10.87
C ASP A 58 4.10 3.39 9.58
N GLY A 59 4.08 4.23 8.56
CA GLY A 59 4.63 3.90 7.27
C GLY A 59 4.94 5.11 6.43
N GLU A 60 5.26 4.84 5.18
CA GLU A 60 5.46 5.86 4.18
C GLU A 60 4.98 5.38 2.82
N GLY A 61 4.41 6.31 2.08
CA GLY A 61 3.78 6.06 0.81
C GLY A 61 4.48 6.81 -0.31
N GLN A 62 4.66 6.15 -1.45
CA GLN A 62 5.23 6.71 -2.66
C GLN A 62 4.23 7.62 -3.33
N VAL A 63 4.68 8.84 -3.65
CA VAL A 63 3.98 9.79 -4.52
C VAL A 63 4.95 10.31 -5.57
N ALA A 64 4.42 10.72 -6.71
CA ALA A 64 5.17 11.39 -7.77
C ALA A 64 4.23 12.29 -8.57
N GLU A 65 4.80 13.13 -9.43
CA GLU A 65 4.07 13.75 -10.53
C GLU A 65 3.86 12.73 -11.65
N LYS A 66 2.99 13.08 -12.62
CA LYS A 66 2.74 12.25 -13.79
C LYS A 66 4.06 11.89 -14.49
N GLU A 67 4.13 10.67 -15.02
CA GLU A 67 5.32 10.04 -15.60
C GLU A 67 6.41 9.74 -14.56
N PHE A 68 6.00 9.45 -13.31
CA PHE A 68 6.87 9.15 -12.17
C PHE A 68 7.95 10.22 -11.92
N VAL A 69 7.60 11.49 -12.15
CA VAL A 69 8.52 12.62 -12.00
C VAL A 69 8.63 13.04 -10.53
N ARG A 70 9.87 13.28 -10.07
CA ARG A 70 10.20 13.68 -8.68
C ARG A 70 9.57 12.76 -7.62
N PRO A 71 9.84 11.44 -7.68
CA PRO A 71 9.29 10.50 -6.73
C PRO A 71 9.81 10.81 -5.33
N ARG A 72 8.91 10.75 -4.34
CA ARG A 72 9.24 10.90 -2.92
C ARG A 72 8.34 10.04 -2.05
N LEU A 73 8.87 9.64 -0.91
CA LEU A 73 8.11 9.02 0.15
C LEU A 73 7.57 10.11 1.08
N ILE A 74 6.29 10.01 1.41
CA ILE A 74 5.63 10.87 2.40
C ILE A 74 5.14 10.01 3.57
N PRO A 75 5.03 10.56 4.78
CA PRO A 75 4.50 9.82 5.92
C PRO A 75 3.11 9.26 5.62
N GLY A 76 2.82 8.09 6.18
CA GLY A 76 1.53 7.44 6.06
C GLY A 76 1.26 6.51 7.23
N ARG A 77 0.04 5.97 7.25
CA ARG A 77 -0.38 4.99 8.25
C ARG A 77 -1.15 3.85 7.63
N LEU A 78 -0.82 2.64 8.07
CA LEU A 78 -1.58 1.44 7.77
C LEU A 78 -2.71 1.29 8.79
N ARG A 79 -3.88 0.84 8.34
CA ARG A 79 -4.99 0.45 9.20
C ARG A 79 -5.49 -0.91 8.76
N ILE A 80 -5.49 -1.86 9.69
CA ILE A 80 -6.00 -3.20 9.47
C ILE A 80 -7.48 -3.20 9.85
N VAL A 81 -8.37 -3.43 8.89
CA VAL A 81 -9.81 -3.54 9.15
C VAL A 81 -10.16 -4.96 9.57
N ASN A 82 -9.70 -5.93 8.77
CA ASN A 82 -9.79 -7.37 9.01
C ASN A 82 -8.72 -8.09 8.15
N PRO A 83 -8.58 -9.43 8.20
CA PRO A 83 -7.57 -10.17 7.43
C PRO A 83 -7.58 -9.97 5.91
N ASP A 84 -8.72 -9.55 5.34
CA ASP A 84 -8.94 -9.44 3.90
C ASP A 84 -9.18 -7.98 3.48
N ARG A 85 -9.05 -7.02 4.41
CA ARG A 85 -9.28 -5.60 4.18
C ARG A 85 -8.35 -4.72 5.00
N ILE A 86 -7.54 -3.94 4.30
CA ILE A 86 -6.61 -2.96 4.89
C ILE A 86 -6.77 -1.61 4.21
N ILE A 87 -6.36 -0.54 4.89
CA ILE A 87 -6.38 0.82 4.36
C ILE A 87 -5.02 1.45 4.60
N PHE A 88 -4.42 2.03 3.56
CA PHE A 88 -3.22 2.86 3.72
C PHE A 88 -3.59 4.32 3.49
N HIS A 89 -3.22 5.18 4.43
CA HIS A 89 -3.43 6.62 4.35
C HIS A 89 -2.09 7.34 4.12
N TRP A 90 -1.98 8.08 3.03
CA TRP A 90 -0.89 8.99 2.70
C TRP A 90 -1.19 10.36 3.31
N GLU A 91 -0.28 10.87 4.16
CA GLU A 91 -0.51 12.15 4.85
C GLU A 91 -0.69 13.30 3.84
N ASN A 92 -1.82 14.00 3.94
CA ASN A 92 -2.23 15.10 3.06
C ASN A 92 -2.50 14.70 1.59
N CYS A 93 -2.57 13.41 1.25
CA CYS A 93 -2.89 12.94 -0.10
C CYS A 93 -4.12 12.03 -0.19
N GLY A 94 -4.56 11.43 0.92
CA GLY A 94 -5.77 10.61 0.98
C GLY A 94 -5.48 9.17 1.40
N GLU A 95 -6.46 8.29 1.21
CA GLU A 95 -6.34 6.87 1.57
C GLU A 95 -6.88 5.95 0.48
N VAL A 96 -6.38 4.72 0.48
CA VAL A 96 -6.83 3.65 -0.41
C VAL A 96 -7.18 2.44 0.42
N GLU A 97 -8.36 1.89 0.16
CA GLU A 97 -8.76 0.58 0.66
C GLU A 97 -8.27 -0.50 -0.29
N PHE A 98 -7.62 -1.52 0.30
CA PHE A 98 -7.16 -2.72 -0.36
C PHE A 98 -7.94 -3.92 0.15
N ARG A 99 -8.38 -4.77 -0.79
CA ARG A 99 -9.09 -6.03 -0.52
C ARG A 99 -8.34 -7.20 -1.13
N ARG A 100 -8.38 -8.37 -0.49
CA ARG A 100 -8.03 -9.63 -1.17
C ARG A 100 -9.13 -9.96 -2.19
N ASP A 101 -8.76 -10.62 -3.28
CA ASP A 101 -9.73 -11.22 -4.20
C ASP A 101 -10.29 -12.50 -3.54
N ASP A 102 -11.61 -12.65 -3.54
CA ASP A 102 -12.31 -13.80 -2.92
C ASP A 102 -12.15 -15.09 -3.76
#